data_AF-A0A5J4TXW8-F1
#
_entry.id   AF-A0A5J4TXW8-F1
#
_cell.length_a   1.000
_cell.length_b   1.000
_cell.length_c   1.000
_cell.angle_alpha   90.00
_cell.angle_beta   90.00
_cell.angle_gamma   90.00
#
_symmetry.space_group_name_H-M   'P 1'
#
loop_
_entity.id
_entity.type
_entity.pdbx_description
1 polymer ?
#
loop_
_entity_poly.entity_id
_entity_poly.type
_entity_poly.pdbx_seq_one_letter_code
_entity_poly.pdbx_strand_id
1 'polypeptide(L)'
;MGPIDADRLMYKNIMDSNCIEQDILPKDNINDAIEYLKSNKVPQIEGLYQALFRRETFRHCSVYVSDKNNSKIISAANVGIQHENIDPNELQQLVDFAYEYDQSNKVMVLFMCYLLYERIHPHEDGNGRMGRLLFLENIYQLAESWNKERNGTEIFEFVEKCCHLPQFDNPSF
;
A
#
# COMPACT_ATOMS: atom_id res chain seq x y z
N MET A 1 19.73 -18.05 14.24
CA MET A 1 19.03 -16.97 13.53
C MET A 1 18.11 -17.64 12.52
N GLY A 2 16.80 -17.66 12.79
CA GLY A 2 15.84 -18.11 11.78
C GLY A 2 15.80 -17.12 10.62
N PRO A 3 15.29 -17.51 9.43
CA PRO A 3 15.12 -16.57 8.34
C PRO A 3 14.29 -15.41 8.89
N ILE A 4 14.82 -14.20 8.79
CA ILE A 4 13.97 -13.01 8.89
C ILE A 4 12.98 -13.21 7.75
N ASP A 5 11.73 -13.46 8.12
CA ASP A 5 10.61 -13.67 7.20
C ASP A 5 10.66 -12.59 6.11
N ALA A 6 11.05 -12.98 4.89
CA ALA A 6 11.31 -12.05 3.79
C ALA A 6 10.08 -11.19 3.50
N ASP A 7 8.89 -11.79 3.71
CA ASP A 7 7.59 -11.13 3.65
C ASP A 7 7.52 -9.98 4.65
N ARG A 8 7.85 -10.25 5.92
CA ARG A 8 7.85 -9.25 6.99
C ARG A 8 8.84 -8.11 6.75
N LEU A 9 9.98 -8.40 6.09
CA LEU A 9 10.95 -7.39 5.71
C LEU A 9 10.45 -6.52 4.54
N MET A 10 9.85 -7.14 3.52
CA MET A 10 9.24 -6.44 2.39
C MET A 10 8.13 -5.50 2.85
N TYR A 11 7.16 -5.99 3.65
CA TYR A 11 6.10 -5.15 4.20
C TYR A 11 6.68 -3.99 5.02
N LYS A 12 7.65 -4.26 5.88
CA LYS A 12 8.30 -3.21 6.67
C LYS A 12 8.92 -2.13 5.78
N ASN A 13 9.68 -2.51 4.75
CA ASN A 13 10.30 -1.55 3.83
C ASN A 13 9.27 -0.72 3.07
N ILE A 14 8.11 -1.30 2.70
CA ILE A 14 7.01 -0.57 2.05
C ILE A 14 6.39 0.45 3.01
N MET A 15 6.16 0.04 4.26
CA MET A 15 5.60 0.90 5.30
C MET A 15 6.56 2.03 5.69
N ASP A 16 7.87 1.80 5.60
CA ASP A 16 8.93 2.76 5.93
C ASP A 16 9.35 3.63 4.71
N SER A 17 8.86 3.34 3.50
CA SER A 17 9.37 3.92 2.22
C SER A 17 9.07 5.40 1.94
N ASN A 18 8.31 6.10 2.79
CA ASN A 18 7.92 7.49 2.52
C ASN A 18 8.58 8.47 3.50
N CYS A 19 9.64 9.15 3.05
CA CYS A 19 10.35 10.19 3.81
C CYS A 19 9.53 11.47 4.09
N ILE A 20 8.33 11.59 3.51
CA ILE A 20 7.44 12.77 3.64
C ILE A 20 6.38 12.57 4.72
N GLU A 21 6.07 11.33 5.09
CA GLU A 21 5.00 10.97 6.03
C GLU A 21 5.46 11.13 7.48
N GLN A 22 4.58 11.65 8.34
CA GLN A 22 4.97 12.15 9.67
C GLN A 22 5.04 11.05 10.75
N ASP A 23 4.31 9.94 10.55
CA ASP A 23 4.18 8.89 11.56
C ASP A 23 5.13 7.72 11.29
N ILE A 24 6.08 7.51 12.19
CA ILE A 24 6.82 6.24 12.28
C ILE A 24 5.83 5.17 12.75
N LEU A 25 5.60 4.15 11.92
CA LEU A 25 4.71 3.06 12.29
C LEU A 25 5.38 2.16 13.33
N PRO A 26 4.78 1.96 14.51
CA PRO A 26 5.30 1.01 15.49
C PRO A 26 5.38 -0.39 14.89
N LYS A 27 6.43 -1.13 15.22
CA LYS A 27 6.63 -2.51 14.76
C LYS A 27 5.45 -3.41 15.10
N ASP A 28 4.77 -3.17 16.23
CA ASP A 28 3.61 -3.95 16.64
C ASP A 28 2.42 -3.72 15.70
N ASN A 29 2.15 -2.47 15.30
CA ASN A 29 1.11 -2.16 14.33
C ASN A 29 1.36 -2.81 12.96
N ILE A 30 2.63 -2.85 12.52
CA ILE A 30 3.02 -3.55 11.28
C ILE A 30 2.72 -5.05 11.41
N ASN A 31 3.01 -5.67 12.56
CA ASN A 31 2.71 -7.09 12.77
C ASN A 31 1.21 -7.35 12.82
N ASP A 32 0.46 -6.50 13.53
CA ASP A 32 -1.01 -6.58 13.60
C ASP A 32 -1.62 -6.53 12.19
N ALA A 33 -1.12 -5.64 11.34
CA ALA A 33 -1.56 -5.53 9.95
C ALA A 33 -1.17 -6.74 9.08
N ILE A 34 0.02 -7.32 9.27
CA ILE A 34 0.43 -8.55 8.57
C ILE A 34 -0.49 -9.71 8.96
N GLU A 35 -0.76 -9.89 10.25
CA GLU A 35 -1.68 -10.94 10.72
C GLU A 35 -3.12 -10.69 10.24
N TYR A 36 -3.54 -9.42 10.17
CA TYR A 36 -4.81 -9.04 9.56
C TYR A 36 -4.89 -9.45 8.09
N LEU A 37 -3.87 -9.16 7.29
CA LEU A 37 -3.84 -9.55 5.87
C LEU A 37 -3.84 -11.06 5.70
N LYS A 38 -3.07 -11.81 6.50
CA LYS A 38 -3.02 -13.28 6.45
C LYS A 38 -4.36 -13.95 6.77
N SER A 39 -5.21 -13.29 7.56
CA SER A 39 -6.51 -13.83 7.98
C SER A 39 -7.67 -13.42 7.05
N ASN A 40 -7.45 -12.52 6.09
CA ASN A 40 -8.50 -11.99 5.22
C ASN A 40 -8.15 -12.14 3.74
N LYS A 41 -9.01 -12.83 2.98
CA LYS A 41 -8.84 -12.96 1.52
C LYS A 41 -8.88 -11.60 0.82
N VAL A 42 -9.80 -10.74 1.25
CA VAL A 42 -9.92 -9.35 0.84
C VAL A 42 -9.96 -8.51 2.12
N PRO A 43 -9.02 -7.57 2.32
CA PRO A 43 -8.99 -6.76 3.54
C PRO A 43 -10.15 -5.76 3.55
N GLN A 44 -10.77 -5.60 4.72
CA GLN A 44 -11.64 -4.44 4.95
C GLN A 44 -10.77 -3.23 5.23
N ILE A 45 -10.98 -2.14 4.51
CA ILE A 45 -10.12 -0.95 4.56
C ILE A 45 -10.05 -0.38 5.97
N GLU A 46 -11.20 -0.28 6.63
CA GLU A 46 -11.28 0.22 8.00
C GLU A 46 -10.45 -0.63 8.96
N GLY A 47 -10.57 -1.97 8.89
CA GLY A 47 -9.84 -2.88 9.76
C GLY A 47 -8.31 -2.82 9.53
N LEU A 48 -7.89 -2.82 8.26
CA LEU A 48 -6.47 -2.74 7.90
C LEU A 48 -5.87 -1.39 8.32
N TYR A 49 -6.59 -0.29 8.08
CA TYR A 49 -6.13 1.04 8.45
C TYR A 49 -6.02 1.18 9.97
N GLN A 50 -7.01 0.71 10.73
CA GLN A 50 -6.98 0.75 12.19
C GLN A 50 -5.84 -0.11 12.76
N ALA A 51 -5.55 -1.28 12.16
CA ALA A 51 -4.41 -2.10 12.57
C ALA A 51 -3.07 -1.35 12.42
N LEU A 52 -2.92 -0.60 11.33
CA LEU A 52 -1.70 0.16 11.04
C LEU A 52 -1.57 1.44 11.85
N PHE A 53 -2.62 2.26 11.90
CA PHE A 53 -2.53 3.64 12.37
C PHE A 53 -3.21 3.88 13.72
N ARG A 54 -4.05 2.94 14.19
CA ARG A 54 -4.81 3.03 15.45
C ARG A 54 -5.58 4.35 15.61
N ARG A 55 -6.13 4.85 14.50
CA ARG A 55 -6.90 6.11 14.43
C ARG A 55 -8.09 5.98 13.49
N GLU A 56 -8.90 7.02 13.42
CA GLU A 56 -10.05 7.07 12.52
C GLU A 56 -9.60 6.93 11.06
N THR A 57 -10.33 6.11 10.32
CA THR A 57 -9.98 5.73 8.96
C THR A 57 -10.18 6.87 7.99
N PHE A 58 -11.37 7.45 7.93
CA PHE A 58 -11.72 8.41 6.89
C PHE A 58 -11.44 9.84 7.33
N ARG A 59 -10.91 10.66 6.42
CA ARG A 59 -10.79 12.10 6.64
C ARG A 59 -12.18 12.74 6.73
N HIS A 60 -12.33 13.69 7.66
CA HIS A 60 -13.56 14.46 7.83
C HIS A 60 -13.53 15.83 7.14
N CYS A 61 -12.37 16.20 6.57
CA CYS A 61 -12.18 17.47 5.89
C CYS A 61 -11.35 17.33 4.60
N SER A 62 -11.27 18.40 3.82
CA SER A 62 -10.36 18.46 2.66
C SER A 62 -8.90 18.45 3.12
N VAL A 63 -8.12 17.54 2.55
CA VAL A 63 -6.67 17.46 2.77
C VAL A 63 -5.96 18.09 1.57
N TYR A 64 -4.96 18.91 1.85
CA TYR A 64 -4.10 19.51 0.83
C TYR A 64 -2.79 18.74 0.75
N VAL A 65 -2.53 18.14 -0.41
CA VAL A 65 -1.24 17.51 -0.71
C VAL A 65 -0.37 18.57 -1.39
N SER A 66 0.54 19.19 -0.65
CA SER A 66 1.51 20.14 -1.20
C SER A 66 2.90 19.52 -1.25
N ASP A 67 3.58 19.61 -2.39
CA ASP A 67 5.00 19.28 -2.48
C ASP A 67 5.82 20.23 -1.58
N LYS A 68 6.65 19.68 -0.68
CA LYS A 68 7.55 20.47 0.18
C LYS A 68 8.63 21.24 -0.60
N ASN A 69 8.73 21.06 -1.93
CA ASN A 69 9.72 21.72 -2.80
C ASN A 69 9.15 22.98 -3.49
N ASN A 70 9.09 24.08 -2.74
CA ASN A 70 8.68 25.42 -3.18
C ASN A 70 9.63 26.09 -4.22
N SER A 71 9.92 25.49 -5.38
CA SER A 71 10.63 26.26 -6.43
C SER A 71 10.29 26.00 -7.89
N LYS A 72 9.47 25.00 -8.24
CA LYS A 72 8.96 24.88 -9.60
C LYS A 72 7.50 24.50 -9.57
N ILE A 73 6.67 25.45 -9.99
CA ILE A 73 5.28 25.25 -10.39
C ILE A 73 5.27 24.15 -11.44
N ILE A 74 5.05 22.91 -11.01
CA ILE A 74 4.54 21.85 -11.86
C ILE A 74 3.07 21.78 -11.49
N SER A 75 2.24 22.29 -12.39
CA SER A 75 0.80 22.13 -12.35
C SER A 75 0.44 20.65 -12.56
N ALA A 76 0.69 19.80 -11.58
CA ALA A 76 -0.32 18.81 -11.27
C ALA A 76 -1.44 19.61 -10.63
N ALA A 77 -2.64 19.55 -11.19
CA ALA A 77 -3.78 20.27 -10.68
C ALA A 77 -3.88 20.02 -9.16
N ASN A 78 -3.53 21.04 -8.36
CA ASN A 78 -3.69 21.12 -6.91
C ASN A 78 -5.19 21.19 -6.59
N VAL A 79 -5.93 20.18 -7.04
CA VAL A 79 -7.25 19.90 -6.54
C VAL A 79 -6.98 19.31 -5.17
N GLY A 80 -6.92 20.19 -4.16
CA GLY A 80 -7.32 19.78 -2.82
C GLY A 80 -8.59 18.98 -3.02
N ILE A 81 -8.55 17.69 -2.67
CA ILE A 81 -9.58 16.74 -3.04
C ILE A 81 -10.86 17.33 -2.52
N GLN A 82 -11.69 17.78 -3.45
CA GLN A 82 -12.88 18.53 -3.13
C GLN A 82 -13.71 17.65 -2.21
N HIS A 83 -14.39 18.31 -1.28
CA HIS A 83 -15.09 17.73 -0.14
C HIS A 83 -16.30 16.87 -0.56
N GLU A 84 -16.13 15.93 -1.47
CA GLU A 84 -17.02 14.78 -1.54
C GLU A 84 -16.71 13.93 -0.32
N ASN A 85 -17.73 13.72 0.50
CA ASN A 85 -17.65 12.74 1.58
C ASN A 85 -17.28 11.42 0.93
N ILE A 86 -16.20 10.80 1.41
CA ILE A 86 -15.84 9.44 0.98
C ILE A 86 -16.97 8.54 1.46
N ASP A 87 -17.67 7.87 0.55
CA ASP A 87 -18.53 6.75 0.93
C ASP A 87 -17.62 5.56 1.23
N PRO A 88 -17.58 5.07 2.49
CA PRO A 88 -16.79 3.90 2.85
C PRO A 88 -17.09 2.68 1.96
N ASN A 89 -18.33 2.55 1.50
CA ASN A 89 -18.76 1.43 0.66
C ASN A 89 -18.18 1.53 -0.75
N GLU A 90 -18.14 2.72 -1.35
CA GLU A 90 -17.55 2.91 -2.68
C GLU A 90 -16.03 2.66 -2.66
N LEU A 91 -15.36 3.09 -1.58
CA LEU A 91 -13.95 2.81 -1.41
C LEU A 91 -13.71 1.30 -1.21
N GLN A 92 -14.54 0.62 -0.42
CA GLN A 92 -14.43 -0.83 -0.25
C GLN A 92 -14.70 -1.57 -1.57
N GLN A 93 -15.67 -1.13 -2.37
CA GLN A 93 -15.92 -1.69 -3.71
C GLN A 93 -14.72 -1.58 -4.65
N LEU A 94 -13.93 -0.50 -4.57
CA LEU A 94 -12.68 -0.37 -5.33
C LEU A 94 -11.66 -1.45 -4.91
N VAL A 95 -11.55 -1.73 -3.61
CA VAL A 95 -10.67 -2.77 -3.07
C VAL A 95 -11.17 -4.16 -3.45
N ASP A 96 -12.45 -4.43 -3.26
CA ASP A 96 -13.06 -5.72 -3.64
C ASP A 96 -12.85 -6.00 -5.14
N PHE A 97 -13.11 -5.00 -6.00
CA PHE A 97 -12.85 -5.08 -7.43
C PHE A 97 -11.38 -5.42 -7.74
N ALA A 98 -10.42 -4.77 -7.08
CA ALA A 98 -9.00 -5.00 -7.32
C ALA A 98 -8.59 -6.44 -6.96
N TYR A 99 -9.06 -6.96 -5.82
CA TYR A 99 -8.72 -8.31 -5.34
C TYR A 99 -9.39 -9.41 -6.16
N GLU A 100 -10.64 -9.20 -6.59
CA GLU A 100 -11.42 -10.19 -7.33
C GLU A 100 -11.11 -10.21 -8.84
N TYR A 101 -10.44 -9.18 -9.37
CA TYR A 101 -10.08 -9.12 -10.79
C TYR A 101 -9.15 -10.27 -11.20
N ASP A 102 -9.52 -11.05 -12.22
CA ASP A 102 -8.81 -12.27 -12.63
C ASP A 102 -8.40 -12.30 -14.11
N GLN A 103 -8.58 -11.19 -14.83
CA GLN A 103 -8.30 -11.14 -16.26
C GLN A 103 -6.80 -10.94 -16.57
N SER A 104 -6.40 -11.22 -17.81
CA SER A 104 -4.99 -11.18 -18.26
C SER A 104 -4.26 -9.84 -18.04
N ASN A 105 -5.00 -8.74 -18.00
CA ASN A 105 -4.50 -7.38 -17.76
C ASN A 105 -4.52 -6.98 -16.26
N LYS A 106 -4.58 -7.95 -15.33
CA LYS A 106 -4.66 -7.72 -13.89
C LYS A 106 -3.64 -6.72 -13.36
N VAL A 107 -2.37 -6.82 -13.74
CA VAL A 107 -1.33 -5.88 -13.27
C VAL A 107 -1.64 -4.43 -13.63
N MET A 108 -2.12 -4.18 -14.86
CA MET A 108 -2.51 -2.83 -15.30
C MET A 108 -3.71 -2.33 -14.51
N VAL A 109 -4.69 -3.20 -14.23
CA VAL A 109 -5.87 -2.85 -13.43
C VAL A 109 -5.50 -2.54 -11.98
N LEU A 110 -4.66 -3.37 -11.36
CA LEU A 110 -4.15 -3.13 -10.01
C LEU A 110 -3.40 -1.79 -9.90
N PHE A 111 -2.60 -1.46 -10.91
CA PHE A 111 -1.90 -0.18 -10.96
C PHE A 111 -2.88 1.01 -11.11
N MET A 112 -3.94 0.86 -11.91
CA MET A 112 -4.99 1.88 -12.00
C MET A 112 -5.75 2.04 -10.69
N CYS A 113 -6.10 0.94 -10.00
CA CYS A 113 -6.74 1.00 -8.68
C CYS A 113 -5.85 1.71 -7.65
N TYR A 114 -4.53 1.47 -7.67
CA TYR A 114 -3.57 2.21 -6.86
C TYR A 114 -3.60 3.72 -7.13
N LEU A 115 -3.52 4.14 -8.41
CA LEU A 115 -3.58 5.55 -8.77
C LEU A 115 -4.91 6.21 -8.40
N LEU A 116 -6.03 5.48 -8.54
CA LEU A 116 -7.35 5.95 -8.11
C LEU A 116 -7.41 6.12 -6.60
N TYR A 117 -6.88 5.17 -5.85
CA TYR A 117 -6.83 5.23 -4.39
C TYR A 117 -6.03 6.45 -3.89
N GLU A 118 -4.82 6.66 -4.43
CA GLU A 118 -3.99 7.84 -4.12
C GLU A 118 -4.71 9.15 -4.44
N ARG A 119 -5.49 9.16 -5.54
CA ARG A 119 -6.28 10.31 -5.97
C ARG A 119 -7.51 10.55 -5.09
N ILE A 120 -8.17 9.50 -4.59
CA ILE A 120 -9.30 9.61 -3.64
C ILE A 120 -8.79 10.13 -2.29
N HIS A 121 -7.58 9.71 -1.90
CA HIS A 121 -6.90 10.11 -0.66
C HIS A 121 -7.84 10.04 0.55
N PRO A 122 -8.34 8.84 0.88
CA PRO A 122 -9.43 8.67 1.82
C PRO A 122 -9.06 9.01 3.28
N HIS A 123 -7.78 9.08 3.59
CA HIS A 123 -7.27 9.23 4.95
C HIS A 123 -6.68 10.62 5.20
N GLU A 124 -6.63 11.04 6.46
CA GLU A 124 -5.92 12.28 6.83
C GLU A 124 -4.41 12.16 6.57
N ASP A 125 -3.85 10.97 6.81
CA ASP A 125 -2.47 10.61 6.53
C ASP A 125 -2.35 9.09 6.29
N GLY A 126 -1.26 8.66 5.64
CA GLY A 126 -0.99 7.24 5.35
C GLY A 126 -1.60 6.72 4.05
N ASN A 127 -2.15 7.60 3.21
CA ASN A 127 -2.70 7.22 1.89
C ASN A 127 -1.66 6.50 1.03
N GLY A 128 -0.45 7.07 0.93
CA GLY A 128 0.70 6.47 0.21
C GLY A 128 1.02 5.05 0.69
N ARG A 129 1.14 4.88 2.00
CA ARG A 129 1.39 3.57 2.65
C ARG A 129 0.29 2.57 2.36
N MET A 130 -0.97 2.96 2.53
CA MET A 130 -2.11 2.07 2.27
C MET A 130 -2.22 1.69 0.79
N GLY A 131 -2.08 2.65 -0.12
CA GLY A 131 -2.14 2.42 -1.56
C GLY A 131 -1.05 1.45 -2.02
N ARG A 132 0.19 1.66 -1.58
CA ARG A 132 1.30 0.74 -1.87
C ARG A 132 1.09 -0.64 -1.25
N LEU A 133 0.61 -0.71 -0.01
CA LEU A 133 0.35 -1.98 0.66
C LEU A 133 -0.70 -2.80 -0.09
N LEU A 134 -1.86 -2.21 -0.42
CA LEU A 134 -2.93 -2.87 -1.16
C LEU A 134 -2.47 -3.34 -2.55
N PHE A 135 -1.68 -2.51 -3.25
CA PHE A 135 -1.13 -2.85 -4.56
C PHE A 135 -0.13 -4.02 -4.47
N LEU A 136 0.85 -3.93 -3.59
CA LEU A 136 1.92 -4.92 -3.49
C LEU A 136 1.43 -6.24 -2.90
N GLU A 137 0.46 -6.21 -2.00
CA GLU A 137 -0.24 -7.41 -1.51
C GLU A 137 -0.89 -8.17 -2.67
N ASN A 138 -1.60 -7.48 -3.55
CA ASN A 138 -2.22 -8.11 -4.72
C ASN A 138 -1.19 -8.69 -5.70
N ILE A 139 -0.08 -7.97 -5.92
CA ILE A 139 1.03 -8.47 -6.76
C ILE A 139 1.66 -9.71 -6.12
N TYR A 140 1.84 -9.73 -4.80
CA TYR A 140 2.37 -10.87 -4.06
C TYR A 140 1.45 -12.09 -4.19
N GLN A 141 0.13 -11.93 -4.00
CA GLN A 141 -0.84 -13.01 -4.18
C GLN A 141 -0.86 -13.55 -5.63
N LEU A 142 -0.72 -12.66 -6.62
CA LEU A 142 -0.58 -13.05 -8.02
C LEU A 142 0.70 -13.87 -8.24
N ALA A 143 1.83 -13.44 -7.70
CA ALA A 143 3.10 -14.15 -7.78
C ALA A 143 3.01 -15.54 -7.11
N GLU A 144 2.41 -15.65 -5.93
CA GLU A 144 2.16 -16.93 -5.28
C GLU A 144 1.34 -17.88 -6.16
N SER A 145 0.28 -17.37 -6.80
CA SER A 145 -0.58 -18.17 -7.67
C SER A 145 0.22 -18.72 -8.86
N TRP A 146 1.06 -17.89 -9.48
CA TRP A 146 1.93 -18.29 -10.58
C TRP A 146 2.98 -19.33 -10.14
N ASN A 147 3.55 -19.18 -8.94
CA ASN A 147 4.54 -20.12 -8.41
C ASN A 147 3.90 -21.48 -8.08
N LYS A 148 2.68 -21.48 -7.51
CA LYS A 148 1.88 -22.70 -7.29
C LYS A 148 1.55 -23.42 -8.60
N GLU A 149 1.29 -22.68 -9.68
CA GLU A 149 1.00 -23.25 -11.00
C GLU A 149 2.25 -23.74 -11.76
N ARG A 150 3.44 -23.18 -11.48
CA ARG A 150 4.67 -23.43 -12.26
C ARG A 150 5.82 -24.11 -11.52
N ASN A 151 5.63 -24.59 -10.29
CA ASN A 151 6.74 -25.12 -9.45
C ASN A 151 7.94 -24.14 -9.33
N GLY A 152 7.73 -22.83 -9.50
CA GLY A 152 8.80 -21.85 -9.72
C GLY A 152 9.11 -21.02 -8.48
N THR A 153 10.40 -20.89 -8.13
CA THR A 153 10.92 -19.97 -7.10
C THR A 153 11.37 -18.63 -7.68
N GLU A 154 11.36 -18.47 -9.01
CA GLU A 154 12.06 -17.39 -9.73
C GLU A 154 11.58 -15.98 -9.37
N ILE A 155 10.27 -15.77 -9.16
CA ILE A 155 9.75 -14.44 -8.80
C ILE A 155 10.00 -14.10 -7.33
N PHE A 156 10.01 -15.09 -6.43
CA PHE A 156 10.39 -14.88 -5.03
C PHE A 156 11.89 -14.59 -4.92
N GLU A 157 12.73 -15.30 -5.68
CA GLU A 157 14.16 -15.01 -5.78
C GLU A 157 14.43 -13.62 -6.37
N PHE A 158 13.60 -13.16 -7.32
CA PHE A 158 13.69 -11.80 -7.86
C PHE A 158 13.29 -10.76 -6.81
N VAL A 159 12.18 -10.95 -6.09
CA VAL A 159 11.74 -10.05 -5.02
C VAL A 159 12.77 -10.00 -3.88
N GLU A 160 13.30 -11.15 -3.44
CA GLU A 160 14.34 -11.23 -2.41
C GLU A 160 15.63 -10.51 -2.87
N LYS A 161 16.05 -10.69 -4.13
CA LYS A 161 17.16 -9.93 -4.71
C LYS A 161 16.88 -8.42 -4.73
N CYS A 162 15.66 -8.00 -5.01
CA CYS A 162 15.26 -6.59 -5.00
C CYS A 162 15.27 -5.99 -3.58
N CYS A 163 14.86 -6.76 -2.56
CA CYS A 163 14.91 -6.35 -1.15
C CYS A 163 16.33 -6.15 -0.62
N HIS A 164 17.33 -6.82 -1.21
CA HIS A 164 18.76 -6.67 -0.89
C HIS A 164 19.48 -5.63 -1.77
N LEU A 165 18.76 -4.83 -2.55
CA LEU A 165 19.39 -3.75 -3.29
C LEU A 165 19.83 -2.64 -2.31
N PRO A 166 21.07 -2.12 -2.44
CA PRO A 166 21.68 -1.17 -1.49
C PRO A 166 20.91 0.15 -1.30
N GLN A 167 19.93 0.42 -2.15
CA GLN A 167 18.98 1.53 -2.03
C GLN A 167 17.93 1.36 -0.92
N PHE A 168 17.75 0.16 -0.36
CA PHE A 168 16.87 -0.11 0.80
C PHE A 168 17.64 -0.25 2.12
N ASP A 169 18.98 -0.39 2.08
CA ASP A 169 19.83 -0.60 3.25
C ASP A 169 20.45 0.70 3.80
N ASN A 170 20.13 1.86 3.22
CA ASN A 170 20.74 3.13 3.59
C ASN A 170 19.72 4.08 4.26
N PRO A 171 19.78 4.28 5.58
CA PRO A 171 18.84 5.15 6.33
C PRO A 171 19.14 6.65 6.15
N SER A 172 19.72 7.02 5.02
CA SER A 172 20.30 8.34 4.77
C SER A 172 19.59 9.08 3.63
N PHE A 173 18.26 9.14 3.64
CA PHE A 173 17.47 10.11 2.86
C PHE A 173 16.15 10.46 3.53
#